data_AF-A0A5B9MHB5-F1
#
_entry.id   AF-A0A5B9MHB5-F1
#
_cell.length_a   1.000
_cell.length_b   1.000
_cell.length_c   1.000
_cell.angle_alpha   90.00
_cell.angle_beta   90.00
_cell.angle_gamma   90.00
#
_symmetry.space_group_name_H-M   'P 1'
#
loop_
_entity.id
_entity.type
_entity.pdbx_description
1 polymer ?
#
loop_
_entity_poly.entity_id
_entity_poly.type
_entity_poly.pdbx_seq_one_letter_code
_entity_poly.pdbx_strand_id
1 'polypeptide(L)'
;MSRLMVCLLAAVVAAAAGGSEPFLPLRPEGNAELRGRVSIEGDEFALQLVDRDGDGDYLGNADRLSIDLDRDGRFHPLRERYASGRPLRLREVDAADRYEIRLLENPWRIRLIPIRGMGAIRVRLDQLQPNAVISKLNATFVSKSGIHREIQSVDEAVVIPAGSYRLQSVFIEANDGRHWSIEFKNFNAKLAYSINVAKDQTTSCALLGALHLDAQIAARDYLGGKLLVLPQFISETGLTLVRCEVGDLEPSDESRLAASLVNTSGSDKVIDRRSSGFACGSLCPLVFKTDGLIEPQMQIRLMFDIGPLGGVIRHQVAVKRPAYQPPANDKPFLNIEQ
;
A
#
# COMPACT_ATOMS: atom_id res chain seq x y z
N MET A 1 30.24 52.02 -34.09
CA MET A 1 31.59 51.57 -34.46
C MET A 1 32.51 51.76 -33.25
N SER A 2 33.37 50.77 -32.99
CA SER A 2 34.62 50.86 -32.20
C SER A 2 34.63 50.42 -30.71
N ARG A 3 35.19 49.21 -30.51
CA ARG A 3 36.17 48.75 -29.50
C ARG A 3 35.76 48.78 -28.01
N LEU A 4 35.71 47.67 -27.24
CA LEU A 4 36.67 46.58 -26.96
C LEU A 4 37.81 47.02 -26.00
N MET A 5 37.67 46.66 -24.71
CA MET A 5 38.69 46.43 -23.65
C MET A 5 38.03 46.57 -22.26
N VAL A 6 38.35 45.87 -21.17
CA VAL A 6 39.15 44.67 -20.83
C VAL A 6 39.04 44.51 -19.30
N CYS A 7 39.39 43.33 -18.77
CA CYS A 7 39.76 43.01 -17.38
C CYS A 7 38.63 42.77 -16.35
N LEU A 8 38.71 41.79 -15.43
CA LEU A 8 39.56 40.61 -15.24
C LEU A 8 39.05 39.89 -13.97
N LEU A 9 39.22 38.57 -13.92
CA LEU A 9 39.44 37.74 -12.73
C LEU A 9 38.29 37.51 -11.72
N ALA A 10 37.78 36.27 -11.72
CA ALA A 10 37.74 35.47 -10.49
C ALA A 10 37.87 33.96 -10.82
N ALA A 11 39.06 33.45 -10.50
CA ALA A 11 39.42 32.11 -10.04
C ALA A 11 38.64 30.88 -10.54
N VAL A 12 39.35 30.09 -11.35
CA VAL A 12 39.27 28.63 -11.40
C VAL A 12 39.41 28.05 -9.98
N VAL A 13 38.34 27.46 -9.46
CA VAL A 13 38.43 26.43 -8.40
C VAL A 13 38.11 25.10 -9.06
N ALA A 14 39.17 24.44 -9.54
CA ALA A 14 39.16 23.01 -9.77
C ALA A 14 39.47 22.34 -8.42
N ALA A 15 38.44 21.84 -7.75
CA ALA A 15 38.58 21.00 -6.58
C ALA A 15 37.47 19.93 -6.58
N ALA A 16 37.86 18.72 -6.96
CA ALA A 16 37.34 17.42 -6.53
C ALA A 16 35.94 17.39 -5.89
N ALA A 17 34.91 17.43 -6.73
CA ALA A 17 33.65 16.75 -6.46
C ALA A 17 33.44 15.77 -7.61
N GLY A 18 33.35 14.48 -7.31
CA GLY A 18 32.99 13.44 -8.26
C GLY A 18 31.56 13.61 -8.77
N GLY A 19 31.33 14.68 -9.53
CA GLY A 19 30.10 14.92 -10.27
C GLY A 19 30.08 13.98 -11.45
N SER A 20 29.60 12.75 -11.23
CA SER A 20 29.14 11.87 -12.30
C SER A 20 28.13 12.65 -13.14
N GLU A 21 28.39 12.76 -14.44
CA GLU A 21 27.46 13.34 -15.41
C GLU A 21 26.05 12.70 -15.30
N PRO A 22 24.99 13.42 -15.69
CA PRO A 22 23.62 13.03 -15.39
C PRO A 22 23.19 11.80 -16.20
N PHE A 23 22.95 10.70 -15.49
CA PHE A 23 22.22 9.52 -15.95
C PHE A 23 21.11 9.88 -16.95
N LEU A 24 21.20 9.34 -18.17
CA LEU A 24 20.18 9.51 -19.19
C LEU A 24 18.84 8.91 -18.71
N PRO A 25 17.70 9.60 -18.92
CA PRO A 25 16.39 9.03 -18.65
C PRO A 25 16.19 7.71 -19.38
N LEU A 26 15.46 6.77 -18.76
CA LEU A 26 14.81 5.69 -19.50
C LEU A 26 13.87 6.30 -20.53
N ARG A 27 13.89 5.72 -21.73
CA ARG A 27 13.01 6.07 -22.82
C ARG A 27 12.12 4.87 -23.14
N PRO A 28 10.81 5.08 -23.33
CA PRO A 28 9.95 4.01 -23.83
C PRO A 28 10.36 3.66 -25.27
N GLU A 29 10.56 2.38 -25.52
CA GLU A 29 10.75 1.81 -26.85
C GLU A 29 9.57 0.90 -27.18
N GLY A 30 8.41 1.51 -27.42
CA GLY A 30 7.15 0.79 -27.60
C GLY A 30 6.31 0.75 -26.32
N ASN A 31 5.35 -0.18 -26.27
CA ASN A 31 4.32 -0.19 -25.22
C ASN A 31 4.72 -0.93 -23.94
N ALA A 32 5.78 -1.76 -23.99
CA ALA A 32 6.14 -2.68 -22.90
C ALA A 32 7.65 -2.74 -22.64
N GLU A 33 8.41 -1.72 -23.09
CA GLU A 33 9.86 -1.73 -23.01
C GLU A 33 10.39 -0.35 -22.64
N LEU A 34 11.33 -0.31 -21.69
CA LEU A 34 12.09 0.87 -21.31
C LEU A 34 13.58 0.62 -21.54
N ARG A 35 14.25 1.53 -22.25
CA ARG A 35 15.71 1.49 -22.44
C ARG A 35 16.40 2.68 -21.82
N GLY A 36 17.60 2.45 -21.30
CA GLY A 36 18.45 3.54 -20.84
C GLY A 36 19.81 3.04 -20.40
N ARG A 37 20.36 3.68 -19.36
CA ARG A 37 21.66 3.36 -18.81
C ARG A 37 21.60 3.23 -17.30
N VAL A 38 22.50 2.42 -16.76
CA VAL A 38 22.69 2.25 -15.32
C VAL A 38 24.17 2.39 -15.00
N SER A 39 24.49 3.00 -13.86
CA SER A 39 25.87 3.03 -13.37
C SER A 39 26.06 2.00 -12.27
N ILE A 40 27.16 1.28 -12.37
CA ILE A 40 27.61 0.24 -11.45
C ILE A 40 29.06 0.56 -11.15
N GLU A 41 29.36 0.90 -9.88
CA GLU A 41 30.72 1.23 -9.45
C GLU A 41 31.41 2.37 -10.24
N GLY A 42 30.61 3.28 -10.82
CA GLY A 42 31.10 4.42 -11.61
C GLY A 42 31.19 4.14 -13.11
N ASP A 43 31.09 2.88 -13.52
CA ASP A 43 30.99 2.47 -14.92
C ASP A 43 29.54 2.55 -15.41
N GLU A 44 29.33 2.89 -16.68
CA GLU A 44 27.99 2.90 -17.31
C GLU A 44 27.77 1.66 -18.17
N PHE A 45 26.53 1.14 -18.12
CA PHE A 45 26.08 -0.02 -18.90
C PHE A 45 24.72 0.27 -19.53
N ALA A 46 24.50 -0.25 -20.75
CA ALA A 46 23.18 -0.17 -21.36
C ALA A 46 22.21 -1.10 -20.62
N LEU A 47 20.95 -0.69 -20.55
CA LEU A 47 19.92 -1.39 -19.80
C LEU A 47 18.62 -1.43 -20.58
N GLN A 48 17.88 -2.52 -20.42
CA GLN A 48 16.53 -2.72 -20.94
C GLN A 48 15.63 -3.34 -19.86
N LEU A 49 14.46 -2.74 -19.61
CA LEU A 49 13.36 -3.37 -18.86
C LEU A 49 12.26 -3.78 -19.83
N VAL A 50 11.67 -4.95 -19.60
CA VAL A 50 10.55 -5.48 -20.38
C VAL A 50 9.43 -5.86 -19.43
N ASP A 51 8.30 -5.16 -19.54
CA ASP A 51 7.02 -5.50 -18.91
C ASP A 51 6.44 -6.70 -19.66
N ARG A 52 6.39 -7.85 -19.00
CA ARG A 52 6.02 -9.12 -19.66
C ARG A 52 4.56 -9.48 -19.52
N ASP A 53 3.89 -9.02 -18.47
CA ASP A 53 2.48 -9.30 -18.23
C ASP A 53 1.58 -8.12 -18.63
N GLY A 54 2.17 -6.98 -18.97
CA GLY A 54 1.48 -5.80 -19.50
C GLY A 54 0.75 -5.01 -18.44
N ASP A 55 1.14 -5.13 -17.16
CA ASP A 55 0.49 -4.45 -16.05
C ASP A 55 1.00 -3.01 -15.82
N GLY A 56 2.06 -2.61 -16.54
CA GLY A 56 2.69 -1.30 -16.46
C GLY A 56 3.68 -1.13 -15.31
N ASP A 57 3.85 -2.14 -14.45
CA ASP A 57 5.00 -2.28 -13.55
C ASP A 57 6.14 -2.97 -14.32
N TYR A 58 7.37 -2.48 -14.16
CA TYR A 58 8.54 -3.06 -14.84
C TYR A 58 9.43 -3.84 -13.86
N LEU A 59 9.09 -3.83 -12.57
CA LEU A 59 9.82 -4.47 -11.49
C LEU A 59 9.05 -5.64 -10.87
N GLY A 60 8.02 -6.13 -11.55
CA GLY A 60 7.26 -7.32 -11.20
C GLY A 60 8.05 -8.62 -11.35
N ASN A 61 7.45 -9.73 -10.89
CA ASN A 61 8.06 -11.05 -10.97
C ASN A 61 8.10 -11.62 -12.40
N ALA A 62 7.14 -11.23 -13.25
CA ALA A 62 7.06 -11.64 -14.65
C ALA A 62 8.08 -10.90 -15.53
N ASP A 63 8.51 -9.71 -15.09
CA ASP A 63 9.29 -8.78 -15.89
C ASP A 63 10.77 -9.13 -15.93
N ARG A 64 11.44 -8.54 -16.91
CA ARG A 64 12.85 -8.85 -17.18
C ARG A 64 13.66 -7.59 -17.28
N LEU A 65 14.82 -7.65 -16.65
CA LEU A 65 15.87 -6.67 -16.77
C LEU A 65 17.00 -7.27 -17.59
N SER A 66 17.51 -6.52 -18.56
CA SER A 66 18.76 -6.83 -19.25
C SER A 66 19.79 -5.73 -19.00
N ILE A 67 21.05 -6.10 -18.76
CA ILE A 67 22.17 -5.16 -18.62
C ILE A 67 23.31 -5.65 -19.51
N ASP A 68 23.70 -4.84 -20.50
CA ASP A 68 24.83 -5.07 -21.40
C ASP A 68 26.13 -4.84 -20.62
N LEU A 69 26.64 -5.90 -19.98
CA LEU A 69 27.80 -5.87 -19.09
C LEU A 69 29.10 -5.91 -19.89
N ASP A 70 29.13 -6.59 -21.04
CA ASP A 70 30.33 -6.71 -21.89
C ASP A 70 30.49 -5.54 -22.89
N ARG A 71 29.49 -4.66 -22.99
CA ARG A 71 29.45 -3.44 -23.80
C ARG A 71 29.52 -3.72 -25.30
N ASP A 72 29.04 -4.88 -25.75
CA ASP A 72 28.98 -5.24 -27.17
C ASP A 72 27.77 -4.62 -27.91
N GLY A 73 26.88 -3.95 -27.18
CA GLY A 73 25.68 -3.31 -27.69
C GLY A 73 24.50 -4.27 -27.90
N ARG A 74 24.57 -5.52 -27.42
CA ARG A 74 23.56 -6.56 -27.58
C ARG A 74 23.31 -7.28 -26.25
N PHE A 75 22.05 -7.37 -25.85
CA PHE A 75 21.70 -8.10 -24.63
C PHE A 75 21.77 -9.62 -24.83
N HIS A 76 22.75 -10.27 -24.19
CA HIS A 76 22.89 -11.72 -24.24
C HIS A 76 21.78 -12.42 -23.41
N PRO A 77 20.91 -13.25 -24.01
CA PRO A 77 19.66 -13.72 -23.39
C PRO A 77 19.85 -14.61 -22.14
N LEU A 78 21.05 -15.16 -21.93
CA LEU A 78 21.39 -16.05 -20.81
C LEU A 78 22.35 -15.47 -19.78
N ARG A 79 23.11 -14.42 -20.13
CA ARG A 79 24.20 -13.89 -19.28
C ARG A 79 23.83 -12.55 -18.69
N GLU A 80 23.03 -11.80 -19.42
CA GLU A 80 22.72 -10.40 -19.13
C GLU A 80 21.25 -10.20 -18.80
N ARG A 81 20.49 -11.29 -18.71
CA ARG A 81 19.07 -11.27 -18.43
C ARG A 81 18.78 -11.70 -17.00
N TYR A 82 18.04 -10.86 -16.29
CA TYR A 82 17.74 -10.98 -14.88
C TYR A 82 16.24 -10.86 -14.63
N ALA A 83 15.77 -11.44 -13.53
CA ALA A 83 14.43 -11.16 -13.00
C ALA A 83 14.46 -9.83 -12.26
N SER A 84 13.59 -8.89 -12.61
CA SER A 84 13.57 -7.56 -11.99
C SER A 84 13.00 -7.57 -10.57
N GLY A 85 12.05 -8.46 -10.28
CA GLY A 85 11.49 -8.64 -8.92
C GLY A 85 12.43 -9.26 -7.88
N ARG A 86 13.67 -9.65 -8.21
CA ARG A 86 14.60 -10.35 -7.29
C ARG A 86 15.90 -9.58 -7.10
N PRO A 87 16.62 -9.78 -5.97
CA PRO A 87 17.98 -9.25 -5.83
C PRO A 87 18.85 -9.71 -7.00
N LEU A 88 19.49 -8.77 -7.68
CA LEU A 88 20.39 -9.05 -8.78
C LEU A 88 21.70 -9.62 -8.25
N ARG A 89 22.21 -10.65 -8.92
CA ARG A 89 23.60 -11.09 -8.80
C ARG A 89 24.26 -10.86 -10.15
N LEU A 90 25.07 -9.83 -10.22
CA LEU A 90 25.85 -9.54 -11.43
C LEU A 90 27.02 -10.53 -11.43
N ARG A 91 27.25 -11.22 -12.55
CA ARG A 91 28.27 -12.29 -12.60
C ARG A 91 29.70 -11.75 -12.71
N GLU A 92 29.84 -10.56 -13.27
CA GLU A 92 31.14 -9.94 -13.62
C GLU A 92 31.59 -8.89 -12.60
N VAL A 93 30.67 -8.47 -11.73
CA VAL A 93 30.93 -7.67 -10.53
C VAL A 93 30.93 -8.65 -9.36
N ASP A 94 31.74 -8.42 -8.31
CA ASP A 94 31.99 -9.38 -7.21
C ASP A 94 30.77 -10.27 -6.91
N ALA A 95 30.88 -11.58 -7.14
CA ALA A 95 29.74 -12.50 -7.12
C ALA A 95 29.07 -12.61 -5.74
N ALA A 96 29.71 -12.10 -4.68
CA ALA A 96 29.12 -11.98 -3.36
C ALA A 96 28.07 -10.86 -3.26
N ASP A 97 28.20 -9.83 -4.08
CA ASP A 97 27.37 -8.65 -4.02
C ASP A 97 26.00 -8.89 -4.65
N ARG A 98 24.98 -8.45 -3.93
CA ARG A 98 23.60 -8.46 -4.41
C ARG A 98 23.14 -7.03 -4.56
N TYR A 99 22.45 -6.72 -5.64
CA TYR A 99 21.94 -5.38 -5.91
C TYR A 99 20.42 -5.34 -5.91
N GLU A 100 19.89 -4.24 -5.41
CA GLU A 100 18.49 -3.84 -5.52
C GLU A 100 18.32 -2.95 -6.74
N ILE A 101 17.27 -3.17 -7.52
CA ILE A 101 16.88 -2.26 -8.59
C ILE A 101 15.92 -1.25 -7.99
N ARG A 102 16.24 0.04 -8.12
CA ARG A 102 15.33 1.12 -7.78
C ARG A 102 15.03 1.93 -9.02
N LEU A 103 13.75 1.99 -9.38
CA LEU A 103 13.23 2.92 -10.36
C LEU A 103 12.96 4.27 -9.69
N LEU A 104 13.58 5.32 -10.22
CA LEU A 104 13.38 6.70 -9.79
C LEU A 104 12.51 7.36 -10.85
N GLU A 105 11.33 7.84 -10.45
CA GLU A 105 10.43 8.57 -11.33
C GLU A 105 10.91 10.01 -11.53
N ASN A 106 10.67 10.56 -12.73
CA ASN A 106 10.86 11.97 -13.08
C ASN A 106 12.29 12.55 -12.91
N PRO A 107 13.20 12.36 -13.88
CA PRO A 107 13.07 11.49 -15.05
C PRO A 107 13.23 10.02 -14.65
N TRP A 108 12.59 9.12 -15.40
CA TRP A 108 12.72 7.67 -15.19
C TRP A 108 14.18 7.27 -15.22
N ARG A 109 14.72 6.76 -14.12
CA ARG A 109 16.12 6.32 -13.99
C ARG A 109 16.18 5.05 -13.17
N ILE A 110 17.18 4.22 -13.44
CA ILE A 110 17.44 3.04 -12.60
C ILE A 110 18.72 3.23 -11.83
N ARG A 111 18.66 2.84 -10.57
CA ARG A 111 19.84 2.73 -9.71
C ARG A 111 19.95 1.32 -9.19
N LEU A 112 21.16 0.77 -9.26
CA LEU A 112 21.52 -0.43 -8.52
C LEU A 112 22.05 -0.03 -7.15
N ILE A 113 21.43 -0.55 -6.10
CA ILE A 113 21.78 -0.27 -4.71
C ILE A 113 22.34 -1.56 -4.11
N PRO A 114 23.60 -1.59 -3.65
CA PRO A 114 24.16 -2.77 -3.00
C PRO A 114 23.37 -3.14 -1.73
N ILE A 115 23.01 -4.41 -1.61
CA ILE A 115 22.36 -5.00 -0.44
C ILE A 115 23.43 -5.20 0.64
N ARG A 116 23.33 -4.45 1.74
CA ARG A 116 24.34 -4.44 2.81
C ARG A 116 24.23 -5.61 3.79
N GLY A 117 23.32 -6.55 3.54
CA GLY A 117 23.11 -7.71 4.38
C GLY A 117 21.77 -8.37 4.10
N MET A 118 21.64 -9.61 4.56
CA MET A 118 20.38 -10.34 4.56
C MET A 118 19.92 -10.49 6.00
N GLY A 119 18.63 -10.36 6.25
CA GLY A 119 17.99 -10.78 7.49
C GLY A 119 16.91 -11.80 7.18
N ALA A 120 16.10 -12.10 8.18
CA ALA A 120 14.91 -12.91 8.01
C ALA A 120 13.70 -12.20 8.61
N ILE A 121 12.53 -12.48 8.08
CA ILE A 121 11.26 -12.05 8.63
C ILE A 121 10.40 -13.28 8.87
N ARG A 122 9.83 -13.37 10.06
CA ARG A 122 8.84 -14.39 10.44
C ARG A 122 7.52 -13.68 10.62
N VAL A 123 6.54 -14.02 9.78
CA VAL A 123 5.21 -13.41 9.85
C VAL A 123 4.29 -14.25 10.72
N ARG A 124 3.41 -13.58 11.45
CA ARG A 124 2.40 -14.23 12.31
C ARG A 124 1.02 -13.59 12.09
N LEU A 125 0.00 -14.42 12.24
CA LEU A 125 -1.39 -13.99 12.34
C LEU A 125 -1.81 -14.13 13.79
N ASP A 126 -1.89 -12.99 14.47
CA ASP A 126 -2.40 -12.95 15.83
C ASP A 126 -3.94 -13.05 15.80
N GLN A 127 -4.55 -13.56 16.87
CA GLN A 127 -6.02 -13.62 17.05
C GLN A 127 -6.78 -14.61 16.16
N LEU A 128 -6.12 -15.64 15.65
CA LEU A 128 -6.82 -16.74 14.98
C LEU A 128 -7.80 -17.44 15.94
N GLN A 129 -9.01 -17.73 15.46
CA GLN A 129 -9.96 -18.55 16.20
C GLN A 129 -9.39 -19.97 16.41
N PRO A 130 -9.73 -20.68 17.50
CA PRO A 130 -9.14 -21.98 17.81
C PRO A 130 -9.33 -23.06 16.73
N ASN A 131 -10.39 -22.96 15.93
CA ASN A 131 -10.72 -23.88 14.83
C ASN A 131 -10.28 -23.35 13.46
N ALA A 132 -9.61 -22.20 13.39
CA ALA A 132 -9.17 -21.62 12.14
C ALA A 132 -7.96 -22.37 11.57
N VAL A 133 -8.06 -22.79 10.31
CA VAL A 133 -6.97 -23.38 9.53
C VAL A 133 -6.63 -22.45 8.37
N ILE A 134 -5.39 -21.99 8.28
CA ILE A 134 -4.93 -21.17 7.16
C ILE A 134 -4.52 -22.10 6.01
N SER A 135 -5.24 -22.05 4.88
CA SER A 135 -4.92 -22.82 3.68
C SER A 135 -3.96 -22.07 2.77
N LYS A 136 -3.99 -20.74 2.77
CA LYS A 136 -3.10 -19.91 1.95
C LYS A 136 -2.87 -18.56 2.60
N LEU A 137 -1.64 -18.07 2.46
CA LEU A 137 -1.24 -16.72 2.80
C LEU A 137 -0.49 -16.12 1.61
N ASN A 138 -0.73 -14.85 1.31
CA ASN A 138 0.21 -14.03 0.54
C ASN A 138 0.28 -12.63 1.17
N ALA A 139 1.43 -12.31 1.77
CA ALA A 139 1.70 -11.00 2.35
C ALA A 139 2.77 -10.27 1.52
N THR A 140 2.43 -9.09 0.99
CA THR A 140 3.34 -8.27 0.17
C THR A 140 3.94 -7.17 1.02
N PHE A 141 5.28 -7.18 1.14
CA PHE A 141 6.08 -6.17 1.82
C PHE A 141 6.74 -5.27 0.79
N VAL A 142 6.76 -3.97 1.05
CA VAL A 142 7.48 -2.99 0.23
C VAL A 142 8.56 -2.33 1.08
N SER A 143 9.81 -2.46 0.65
CA SER A 143 10.93 -1.79 1.30
C SER A 143 10.94 -0.30 1.02
N LYS A 144 11.67 0.48 1.83
CA LYS A 144 11.89 1.92 1.60
C LYS A 144 12.62 2.23 0.29
N SER A 145 13.35 1.24 -0.27
CA SER A 145 13.99 1.34 -1.58
C SER A 145 13.05 0.99 -2.75
N GLY A 146 11.83 0.51 -2.47
CA GLY A 146 10.82 0.16 -3.49
C GLY A 146 10.78 -1.33 -3.85
N ILE A 147 11.57 -2.19 -3.20
CA ILE A 147 11.49 -3.65 -3.42
C ILE A 147 10.18 -4.22 -2.88
N HIS A 148 9.53 -5.05 -3.69
CA HIS A 148 8.42 -5.92 -3.31
C HIS A 148 8.92 -7.31 -2.88
N ARG A 149 8.39 -7.82 -1.76
CA ARG A 149 8.63 -9.19 -1.27
C ARG A 149 7.32 -9.84 -0.91
N GLU A 150 7.05 -11.00 -1.48
CA GLU A 150 5.90 -11.82 -1.12
C GLU A 150 6.33 -12.89 -0.11
N ILE A 151 5.52 -13.06 0.92
CA ILE A 151 5.68 -14.08 1.95
C ILE A 151 4.41 -14.92 1.99
N GLN A 152 4.57 -16.23 1.80
CA GLN A 152 3.46 -17.15 1.61
C GLN A 152 3.29 -18.16 2.75
N SER A 153 4.16 -18.14 3.75
CA SER A 153 4.11 -19.01 4.91
C SER A 153 3.97 -18.22 6.21
N VAL A 154 3.20 -18.76 7.15
CA VAL A 154 3.07 -18.28 8.53
C VAL A 154 4.12 -19.00 9.39
N ASP A 155 4.71 -18.29 10.35
CA ASP A 155 5.68 -18.80 11.34
C ASP A 155 7.02 -19.36 10.79
N GLU A 156 7.17 -19.48 9.48
CA GLU A 156 8.44 -19.73 8.83
C GLU A 156 9.22 -18.43 8.65
N ALA A 157 10.54 -18.48 8.88
CA ALA A 157 11.41 -17.34 8.67
C ALA A 157 11.85 -17.28 7.20
N VAL A 158 11.50 -16.19 6.51
CA VAL A 158 11.87 -15.96 5.11
C VAL A 158 13.04 -14.99 5.03
N VAL A 159 14.11 -15.40 4.34
CA VAL A 159 15.32 -14.58 4.18
C VAL A 159 15.10 -13.48 3.14
N ILE A 160 15.25 -12.23 3.56
CA ILE A 160 15.07 -11.04 2.71
C ILE A 160 16.21 -10.02 2.96
N PRO A 161 16.43 -9.04 2.05
CA PRO A 161 17.43 -8.00 2.30
C PRO A 161 17.19 -7.27 3.63
N ALA A 162 18.27 -6.87 4.29
CA ALA A 162 18.17 -6.03 5.47
C ALA A 162 17.68 -4.62 5.07
N GLY A 163 16.75 -4.06 5.81
CA GLY A 163 16.14 -2.77 5.49
C GLY A 163 14.86 -2.47 6.26
N SER A 164 14.25 -1.33 5.94
CA SER A 164 12.95 -0.92 6.49
C SER A 164 11.84 -1.21 5.48
N TYR A 165 10.78 -1.86 5.94
CA TYR A 165 9.66 -2.34 5.15
C TYR A 165 8.34 -1.80 5.70
N ARG A 166 7.36 -1.71 4.81
CA ARG A 166 5.94 -1.55 5.15
C ARG A 166 5.16 -2.69 4.54
N LEU A 167 4.05 -3.06 5.18
CA LEU A 167 3.12 -4.02 4.63
C LEU A 167 2.21 -3.31 3.61
N GLN A 168 2.11 -3.87 2.41
CA GLN A 168 1.32 -3.32 1.30
C GLN A 168 -0.03 -4.04 1.17
N SER A 169 -0.04 -5.36 1.30
CA SER A 169 -1.25 -6.16 1.23
C SER A 169 -1.09 -7.49 1.94
N VAL A 170 -2.20 -8.06 2.38
CA VAL A 170 -2.29 -9.40 2.94
C VAL A 170 -3.52 -10.07 2.38
N PHE A 171 -3.34 -11.20 1.73
CA PHE A 171 -4.38 -12.09 1.25
C PHE A 171 -4.33 -13.41 2.03
N ILE A 172 -5.48 -13.85 2.52
CA ILE A 172 -5.62 -15.04 3.38
C ILE A 172 -6.76 -15.87 2.84
N GLU A 173 -6.51 -17.16 2.61
CA GLU A 173 -7.56 -18.17 2.55
C GLU A 173 -7.50 -19.01 3.83
N ALA A 174 -8.66 -19.19 4.45
CA ALA A 174 -8.76 -19.89 5.73
C ALA A 174 -10.06 -20.67 5.83
N ASN A 175 -10.11 -21.60 6.78
CA ASN A 175 -11.27 -22.44 7.03
C ASN A 175 -11.59 -22.50 8.53
N ASP A 176 -12.83 -22.20 8.91
CA ASP A 176 -13.36 -22.34 10.28
C ASP A 176 -14.55 -23.32 10.35
N GLY A 177 -14.68 -24.19 9.34
CA GLY A 177 -15.92 -24.89 8.96
C GLY A 177 -16.55 -24.28 7.70
N ARG A 178 -16.24 -23.02 7.39
CA ARG A 178 -16.57 -22.33 6.14
C ARG A 178 -15.27 -21.91 5.44
N HIS A 179 -15.26 -21.86 4.10
CA HIS A 179 -14.11 -21.32 3.37
C HIS A 179 -14.18 -19.78 3.35
N TRP A 180 -13.07 -19.14 3.67
CA TRP A 180 -12.93 -17.69 3.73
C TRP A 180 -11.84 -17.22 2.77
N SER A 181 -12.11 -16.16 2.04
CA SER A 181 -11.13 -15.42 1.22
C SER A 181 -11.13 -13.96 1.66
N ILE A 182 -10.02 -13.52 2.24
CA ILE A 182 -9.93 -12.24 2.95
C ILE A 182 -8.72 -11.46 2.42
N GLU A 183 -8.94 -10.22 2.00
CA GLU A 183 -7.88 -9.35 1.47
C GLU A 183 -7.85 -8.00 2.19
N PHE A 184 -6.66 -7.62 2.65
CA PHE A 184 -6.35 -6.33 3.23
C PHE A 184 -5.35 -5.58 2.34
N LYS A 185 -5.53 -4.27 2.15
CA LYS A 185 -4.62 -3.41 1.39
C LYS A 185 -4.26 -2.13 2.13
N ASN A 186 -3.06 -1.65 1.87
CA ASN A 186 -2.60 -0.36 2.31
C ASN A 186 -2.93 0.71 1.24
N PHE A 187 -3.89 1.58 1.55
CA PHE A 187 -4.19 2.76 0.74
C PHE A 187 -3.44 4.02 1.21
N ASN A 188 -2.76 3.95 2.35
CA ASN A 188 -2.01 5.07 2.88
C ASN A 188 -0.54 4.97 2.46
N ALA A 189 -0.19 5.63 1.36
CA ALA A 189 1.20 5.73 0.89
C ALA A 189 2.15 6.37 1.92
N LYS A 190 1.63 7.08 2.92
CA LYS A 190 2.40 7.68 4.02
C LYS A 190 2.58 6.73 5.21
N LEU A 191 2.04 5.51 5.16
CA LEU A 191 2.27 4.52 6.22
C LEU A 191 3.78 4.33 6.40
N ALA A 192 4.23 4.44 7.64
CA ALA A 192 5.64 4.36 7.95
C ALA A 192 6.23 3.00 7.58
N TYR A 193 7.50 3.00 7.18
CA TYR A 193 8.32 1.77 7.05
C TYR A 193 8.71 1.29 8.45
N SER A 194 7.73 0.72 9.18
CA SER A 194 7.85 0.36 10.59
C SER A 194 8.52 -0.99 10.84
N ILE A 195 8.63 -1.84 9.81
CA ILE A 195 9.17 -3.19 9.94
C ILE A 195 10.66 -3.14 9.59
N ASN A 196 11.52 -3.25 10.60
CA ASN A 196 12.97 -3.20 10.39
C ASN A 196 13.56 -4.61 10.42
N VAL A 197 14.18 -4.99 9.30
CA VAL A 197 14.90 -6.26 9.15
C VAL A 197 16.39 -5.96 9.26
N ALA A 198 17.00 -6.39 10.35
CA ALA A 198 18.43 -6.25 10.56
C ALA A 198 19.21 -7.42 9.94
N LYS A 199 20.46 -7.16 9.57
CA LYS A 199 21.38 -8.18 9.05
C LYS A 199 21.55 -9.31 10.08
N ASP A 200 21.50 -10.55 9.61
CA ASP A 200 21.69 -11.78 10.38
C ASP A 200 20.72 -11.93 11.57
N GLN A 201 19.59 -11.23 11.55
CA GLN A 201 18.54 -11.30 12.57
C GLN A 201 17.21 -11.73 11.96
N THR A 202 16.36 -12.33 12.79
CA THR A 202 14.97 -12.65 12.45
C THR A 202 14.03 -11.63 13.10
N THR A 203 13.32 -10.87 12.29
CA THR A 203 12.28 -9.94 12.75
C THR A 203 10.93 -10.65 12.78
N SER A 204 10.27 -10.67 13.95
CA SER A 204 8.88 -11.14 14.06
C SER A 204 7.91 -10.02 13.68
N CYS A 205 6.94 -10.30 12.81
CA CYS A 205 5.99 -9.31 12.30
C CYS A 205 4.57 -9.83 12.40
N ALA A 206 3.73 -9.20 13.22
CA ALA A 206 2.29 -9.40 13.17
C ALA A 206 1.74 -8.77 11.89
N LEU A 207 1.01 -9.53 11.07
CA LEU A 207 0.51 -9.02 9.79
C LEU A 207 -0.64 -8.02 9.97
N LEU A 208 -1.56 -8.32 10.89
CA LEU A 208 -2.77 -7.53 11.09
C LEU A 208 -2.79 -6.81 12.46
N GLY A 209 -2.27 -7.45 13.51
CA GLY A 209 -2.45 -6.95 14.88
C GLY A 209 -3.93 -6.97 15.28
N ALA A 210 -4.36 -6.04 16.13
CA ALA A 210 -5.79 -5.90 16.44
C ALA A 210 -6.62 -5.46 15.22
N LEU A 211 -7.85 -5.94 15.13
CA LEU A 211 -8.80 -5.56 14.08
C LEU A 211 -9.84 -4.58 14.62
N HIS A 212 -10.08 -3.51 13.88
CA HIS A 212 -10.98 -2.43 14.28
C HIS A 212 -12.03 -2.19 13.20
N LEU A 213 -13.30 -2.24 13.61
CA LEU A 213 -14.43 -1.77 12.82
C LEU A 213 -14.78 -0.36 13.30
N ASP A 214 -14.94 0.57 12.37
CA ASP A 214 -15.29 1.97 12.62
C ASP A 214 -16.34 2.45 11.59
N ALA A 215 -16.97 3.59 11.87
CA ALA A 215 -17.84 4.28 10.92
C ALA A 215 -17.74 5.78 11.02
N GLN A 216 -17.53 6.42 9.86
CA GLN A 216 -17.68 7.85 9.71
C GLN A 216 -19.10 8.19 9.22
N ILE A 217 -19.75 9.15 9.87
CA ILE A 217 -21.02 9.69 9.38
C ILE A 217 -20.71 10.86 8.41
N ALA A 218 -20.86 10.62 7.11
CA ALA A 218 -20.41 11.55 6.07
C ALA A 218 -21.44 12.62 5.69
N ALA A 219 -22.72 12.30 5.67
CA ALA A 219 -23.78 13.26 5.34
C ALA A 219 -25.04 13.00 6.18
N ARG A 220 -25.77 14.08 6.47
CA ARG A 220 -26.93 14.05 7.36
C ARG A 220 -28.01 14.99 6.84
N ASP A 221 -29.16 14.44 6.54
CA ASP A 221 -30.40 15.20 6.39
C ASP A 221 -31.25 14.91 7.63
N TYR A 222 -31.02 15.69 8.69
CA TYR A 222 -31.67 15.48 9.98
C TYR A 222 -33.18 15.62 9.88
N LEU A 223 -33.65 16.58 9.09
CA LEU A 223 -35.07 16.89 8.93
C LEU A 223 -35.74 15.90 7.97
N GLY A 224 -35.05 15.49 6.91
CA GLY A 224 -35.51 14.46 5.98
C GLY A 224 -35.19 13.02 6.40
N GLY A 225 -34.67 12.83 7.62
CA GLY A 225 -34.46 11.51 8.23
C GLY A 225 -33.43 10.64 7.50
N LYS A 226 -32.39 11.19 6.87
CA LYS A 226 -31.37 10.40 6.15
C LYS A 226 -29.99 10.51 6.76
N LEU A 227 -29.32 9.37 6.89
CA LEU A 227 -27.96 9.27 7.43
C LEU A 227 -27.07 8.49 6.46
N LEU A 228 -26.01 9.12 5.94
CA LEU A 228 -24.97 8.45 5.16
C LEU A 228 -23.82 8.05 6.09
N VAL A 229 -23.51 6.77 6.12
CA VAL A 229 -22.48 6.16 6.96
C VAL A 229 -21.45 5.48 6.06
N LEU A 230 -20.17 5.78 6.30
CA LEU A 230 -19.02 5.19 5.64
C LEU A 230 -18.33 4.24 6.64
N PRO A 231 -18.67 2.95 6.62
CA PRO A 231 -17.99 1.98 7.47
C PRO A 231 -16.55 1.75 6.96
N GLN A 232 -15.65 1.49 7.89
CA GLN A 232 -14.28 1.09 7.57
C GLN A 232 -13.83 -0.02 8.52
N PHE A 233 -13.08 -0.98 7.99
CA PHE A 233 -12.49 -2.06 8.77
C PHE A 233 -10.97 -2.01 8.56
N ILE A 234 -10.23 -1.76 9.64
CA ILE A 234 -8.80 -1.44 9.63
C ILE A 234 -8.07 -2.34 10.61
N SER A 235 -6.88 -2.81 10.23
CA SER A 235 -5.95 -3.50 11.11
C SER A 235 -5.07 -2.50 11.89
N GLU A 236 -4.51 -2.91 13.02
CA GLU A 236 -3.56 -2.11 13.80
C GLU A 236 -2.30 -1.76 12.98
N THR A 237 -1.94 -2.63 12.04
CA THR A 237 -0.87 -2.38 11.06
C THR A 237 -1.21 -1.35 9.99
N GLY A 238 -2.45 -0.82 9.99
CA GLY A 238 -2.91 0.23 9.09
C GLY A 238 -3.42 -0.27 7.74
N LEU A 239 -3.65 -1.58 7.57
CA LEU A 239 -4.28 -2.12 6.37
C LEU A 239 -5.81 -1.99 6.47
N THR A 240 -6.47 -1.74 5.34
CA THR A 240 -7.94 -1.71 5.24
C THR A 240 -8.43 -3.00 4.59
N LEU A 241 -9.52 -3.57 5.12
CA LEU A 241 -10.20 -4.72 4.51
C LEU A 241 -10.87 -4.29 3.20
N VAL A 242 -10.50 -4.94 2.11
CA VAL A 242 -10.99 -4.60 0.76
C VAL A 242 -11.87 -5.66 0.15
N ARG A 243 -11.76 -6.90 0.65
CA ARG A 243 -12.53 -8.05 0.20
C ARG A 243 -12.65 -9.04 1.36
N CYS A 244 -13.85 -9.59 1.52
CA CYS A 244 -14.12 -10.70 2.42
C CYS A 244 -15.24 -11.52 1.80
N GLU A 245 -14.98 -12.79 1.52
CA GLU A 245 -15.93 -13.71 0.89
C GLU A 245 -16.00 -15.01 1.69
N VAL A 246 -17.19 -15.59 1.73
CA VAL A 246 -17.47 -16.86 2.42
C VAL A 246 -18.13 -17.82 1.44
N GLY A 247 -17.55 -19.00 1.30
CA GLY A 247 -17.96 -20.05 0.36
C GLY A 247 -16.98 -20.25 -0.81
N ASP A 248 -17.07 -21.40 -1.48
CA ASP A 248 -16.11 -21.82 -2.51
C ASP A 248 -16.46 -21.36 -3.94
N LEU A 249 -17.75 -21.15 -4.25
CA LEU A 249 -18.25 -20.95 -5.62
C LEU A 249 -19.12 -19.71 -5.79
N GLU A 250 -19.89 -19.33 -4.76
CA GLU A 250 -20.71 -18.13 -4.76
C GLU A 250 -20.53 -17.38 -3.43
N PRO A 251 -20.30 -16.06 -3.44
CA PRO A 251 -20.21 -15.27 -2.22
C PRO A 251 -21.52 -15.36 -1.46
N SER A 252 -21.50 -15.93 -0.25
CA SER A 252 -22.67 -15.91 0.62
C SER A 252 -22.86 -14.53 1.27
N ASP A 253 -24.12 -14.22 1.62
CA ASP A 253 -24.48 -13.01 2.38
C ASP A 253 -23.88 -13.00 3.81
N GLU A 254 -23.23 -14.08 4.26
CA GLU A 254 -22.60 -14.18 5.58
C GLU A 254 -21.41 -13.22 5.75
N SER A 255 -20.77 -12.84 4.65
CA SER A 255 -19.62 -11.92 4.63
C SER A 255 -20.00 -10.43 4.66
N ARG A 256 -21.29 -10.12 4.87
CA ARG A 256 -21.80 -8.74 4.80
C ARG A 256 -21.76 -8.06 6.16
N LEU A 257 -21.37 -6.78 6.13
CA LEU A 257 -21.52 -5.90 7.27
C LEU A 257 -23.00 -5.71 7.57
N ALA A 258 -23.44 -6.08 8.76
CA ALA A 258 -24.76 -5.76 9.27
C ALA A 258 -24.69 -4.48 10.09
N ALA A 259 -25.65 -3.59 9.86
CA ALA A 259 -25.71 -2.30 10.54
C ALA A 259 -27.14 -1.96 10.95
N SER A 260 -27.30 -1.44 12.16
CA SER A 260 -28.60 -1.06 12.72
C SER A 260 -28.53 0.36 13.29
N LEU A 261 -29.52 1.18 12.95
CA LEU A 261 -29.76 2.44 13.65
C LEU A 261 -30.69 2.16 14.83
N VAL A 262 -30.27 2.49 16.04
CA VAL A 262 -31.02 2.21 17.28
C VAL A 262 -31.31 3.48 18.05
N ASN A 263 -32.47 3.55 18.70
CA ASN A 263 -32.77 4.60 19.68
C ASN A 263 -32.44 4.10 21.10
N THR A 264 -31.56 4.82 21.81
CA THR A 264 -31.14 4.44 23.17
C THR A 264 -32.02 5.00 24.29
N SER A 265 -33.09 5.75 23.97
CA SER A 265 -33.94 6.41 24.96
C SER A 265 -34.84 5.49 25.83
N GLY A 266 -34.61 4.17 25.83
CA GLY A 266 -35.25 3.28 26.82
C GLY A 266 -35.43 1.81 26.42
N SER A 267 -35.21 1.43 25.15
CA SER A 267 -35.45 0.04 24.71
C SER A 267 -34.52 -0.49 23.62
N ASP A 268 -33.47 0.25 23.24
CA ASP A 268 -32.59 -0.12 22.11
C ASP A 268 -33.38 -0.46 20.84
N LYS A 269 -34.52 0.23 20.65
CA LYS A 269 -35.42 -0.05 19.53
C LYS A 269 -34.67 0.18 18.23
N VAL A 270 -34.58 -0.88 17.42
CA VAL A 270 -34.04 -0.80 16.06
C VAL A 270 -35.01 0.02 15.21
N ILE A 271 -34.52 1.12 14.67
CA ILE A 271 -35.25 2.02 13.79
C ILE A 271 -35.13 1.56 12.34
N ASP A 272 -33.91 1.21 11.92
CA ASP A 272 -33.63 0.79 10.56
C ASP A 272 -32.47 -0.21 10.54
N ARG A 273 -32.46 -1.10 9.55
CA ARG A 273 -31.42 -2.11 9.31
C ARG A 273 -30.91 -2.01 7.90
N ARG A 274 -29.58 -2.11 7.75
CA ARG A 274 -28.90 -2.14 6.46
C ARG A 274 -27.81 -3.20 6.48
N SER A 275 -27.46 -3.66 5.30
CA SER A 275 -26.27 -4.48 5.09
C SER A 275 -25.40 -3.89 4.00
N SER A 276 -24.09 -4.08 4.13
CA SER A 276 -23.10 -3.63 3.16
C SER A 276 -22.21 -4.80 2.73
N GLY A 277 -21.93 -4.87 1.43
CA GLY A 277 -20.87 -5.71 0.89
C GLY A 277 -19.64 -4.87 0.54
N PHE A 278 -18.82 -5.37 -0.37
CA PHE A 278 -17.65 -4.67 -0.88
C PHE A 278 -17.90 -4.17 -2.31
N ALA A 279 -17.50 -2.93 -2.59
CA ALA A 279 -17.39 -2.41 -3.94
C ALA A 279 -16.16 -1.50 -4.05
N CYS A 280 -15.47 -1.59 -5.19
CA CYS A 280 -14.26 -0.80 -5.46
C CYS A 280 -13.19 -0.89 -4.35
N GLY A 281 -13.07 -2.05 -3.69
CA GLY A 281 -12.07 -2.29 -2.65
C GLY A 281 -12.36 -1.64 -1.29
N SER A 282 -13.62 -1.34 -0.98
CA SER A 282 -14.04 -0.86 0.34
C SER A 282 -15.45 -1.33 0.68
N LEU A 283 -15.83 -1.25 1.95
CA LEU A 283 -17.20 -1.48 2.38
C LEU A 283 -18.11 -0.38 1.79
N CYS A 284 -19.21 -0.78 1.15
CA CYS A 284 -20.11 0.19 0.53
C CYS A 284 -20.71 1.15 1.58
N PRO A 285 -20.93 2.43 1.21
CA PRO A 285 -21.69 3.36 2.03
C PRO A 285 -23.08 2.83 2.38
N LEU A 286 -23.52 3.13 3.60
CA LEU A 286 -24.83 2.77 4.12
C LEU A 286 -25.70 4.01 4.23
N VAL A 287 -26.95 3.92 3.77
CA VAL A 287 -27.95 4.99 3.90
C VAL A 287 -29.08 4.52 4.80
N PHE A 288 -29.17 5.10 6.00
CA PHE A 288 -30.29 4.88 6.90
C PHE A 288 -31.40 5.89 6.64
N LYS A 289 -32.64 5.47 6.84
CA LYS A 289 -33.84 6.29 6.70
C LYS A 289 -34.72 6.19 7.94
N THR A 290 -35.27 7.31 8.39
CA THR A 290 -36.20 7.40 9.53
C THR A 290 -37.46 8.16 9.11
N ASP A 291 -38.61 7.83 9.69
CA ASP A 291 -39.89 8.51 9.41
C ASP A 291 -39.99 9.91 10.06
N GLY A 292 -38.93 10.35 10.75
CA GLY A 292 -38.86 11.62 11.45
C GLY A 292 -37.42 12.07 11.70
N LEU A 293 -37.26 12.98 12.67
CA LEU A 293 -35.96 13.55 13.01
C LEU A 293 -34.96 12.48 13.48
N ILE A 294 -33.74 12.56 12.98
CA ILE A 294 -32.62 11.79 13.55
C ILE A 294 -32.23 12.45 14.89
N GLU A 295 -32.44 11.72 15.98
CA GLU A 295 -32.22 12.22 17.34
C GLU A 295 -30.76 12.02 17.80
N PRO A 296 -30.21 12.92 18.65
CA PRO A 296 -28.83 12.79 19.15
C PRO A 296 -28.54 11.52 19.96
N GLN A 297 -29.57 10.96 20.59
CA GLN A 297 -29.51 9.70 21.34
C GLN A 297 -29.47 8.46 20.43
N MET A 298 -29.62 8.62 19.11
CA MET A 298 -29.51 7.50 18.20
C MET A 298 -28.04 7.05 18.06
N GLN A 299 -27.87 5.76 17.85
CA GLN A 299 -26.57 5.14 17.64
C GLN A 299 -26.61 4.22 16.44
N ILE A 300 -25.49 4.13 15.73
CA ILE A 300 -25.29 3.11 14.71
C ILE A 300 -24.52 1.97 15.38
N ARG A 301 -25.10 0.77 15.32
CA ARG A 301 -24.45 -0.49 15.70
C ARG A 301 -24.01 -1.21 14.45
N LEU A 302 -22.73 -1.50 14.36
CA LEU A 302 -22.13 -2.28 13.30
C LEU A 302 -21.73 -3.65 13.82
N MET A 303 -21.88 -4.65 12.97
CA MET A 303 -21.47 -6.02 13.23
C MET A 303 -20.91 -6.63 11.95
N PHE A 304 -19.71 -7.18 12.03
CA PHE A 304 -19.05 -7.84 10.90
C PHE A 304 -18.42 -9.15 11.38
N ASP A 305 -18.76 -10.26 10.73
CA ASP A 305 -18.08 -11.55 10.96
C ASP A 305 -16.88 -11.63 10.01
N ILE A 306 -15.67 -11.67 10.57
CA ILE A 306 -14.43 -11.93 9.83
C ILE A 306 -13.92 -13.35 10.05
N GLY A 307 -14.79 -14.21 10.58
CA GLY A 307 -14.59 -15.65 10.75
C GLY A 307 -13.26 -15.99 11.44
N PRO A 308 -12.32 -16.63 10.74
CA PRO A 308 -11.10 -17.17 11.33
C PRO A 308 -10.19 -16.11 11.96
N LEU A 309 -10.28 -14.83 11.58
CA LEU A 309 -9.38 -13.76 12.04
C LEU A 309 -9.85 -13.01 13.29
N GLY A 310 -10.98 -13.39 13.89
CA GLY A 310 -11.52 -12.69 15.06
C GLY A 310 -13.02 -12.90 15.33
N GLY A 311 -13.71 -13.67 14.48
CA GLY A 311 -15.14 -13.89 14.55
C GLY A 311 -15.92 -12.60 14.37
N VAL A 312 -16.96 -12.42 15.20
CA VAL A 312 -17.88 -11.29 15.11
C VAL A 312 -17.34 -10.05 15.83
N ILE A 313 -16.92 -9.06 15.07
CA ILE A 313 -16.51 -7.74 15.56
C ILE A 313 -17.72 -6.81 15.60
N ARG A 314 -17.86 -6.07 16.71
CA ARG A 314 -18.96 -5.12 16.94
C ARG A 314 -18.41 -3.74 17.20
N HIS A 315 -19.07 -2.73 16.64
CA HIS A 315 -18.75 -1.32 16.88
C HIS A 315 -20.03 -0.52 17.09
N GLN A 316 -19.95 0.54 17.90
CA GLN A 316 -21.06 1.44 18.14
C GLN A 316 -20.60 2.89 18.05
N VAL A 317 -21.23 3.66 17.18
CA VAL A 317 -20.96 5.08 17.00
C VAL A 317 -22.21 5.92 17.31
N ALA A 318 -22.04 6.94 18.13
CA ALA A 318 -23.13 7.87 18.45
C ALA A 318 -23.40 8.81 17.27
N VAL A 319 -24.68 9.05 16.98
CA VAL A 319 -25.11 10.06 16.01
C VAL A 319 -25.04 11.43 16.67
N LYS A 320 -23.82 11.93 16.91
CA LYS A 320 -23.60 13.27 17.50
C LYS A 320 -24.24 14.31 16.58
N ARG A 321 -24.90 15.35 17.09
CA ARG A 321 -25.16 16.55 16.27
C ARG A 321 -23.83 17.16 15.86
N PRO A 322 -23.65 17.66 14.62
CA PRO A 322 -22.49 18.51 14.37
C PRO A 322 -22.52 19.63 15.41
N ALA A 323 -21.37 19.95 16.00
CA ALA A 323 -21.28 21.18 16.76
C ALA A 323 -21.76 22.28 15.81
N TYR A 324 -22.76 23.07 16.24
CA TYR A 324 -23.20 24.22 15.46
C TYR A 324 -21.96 25.08 15.25
N GLN A 325 -21.40 25.04 14.04
CA GLN A 325 -20.46 26.05 13.61
C GLN A 325 -21.35 27.18 13.14
N PRO A 326 -21.47 28.29 13.90
CA PRO A 326 -22.10 29.48 13.34
C PRO A 326 -21.45 29.74 11.98
N PRO A 327 -22.24 30.17 10.97
CA PRO A 327 -21.66 30.59 9.70
C PRO A 327 -20.50 31.51 10.03
N ALA A 328 -19.30 31.19 9.54
CA ALA A 328 -18.13 32.01 9.77
C ALA A 328 -18.54 33.42 9.35
N ASN A 329 -18.64 34.36 10.31
CA ASN A 329 -19.17 35.69 10.08
C ASN A 329 -18.58 36.20 8.76
N ASP A 330 -19.41 36.22 7.72
CA ASP A 330 -19.05 36.85 6.46
C ASP A 330 -18.64 38.26 6.86
N LYS A 331 -17.37 38.58 6.65
CA LYS A 331 -16.84 39.91 6.95
C LYS A 331 -17.82 40.89 6.33
N PRO A 332 -18.30 41.89 7.09
CA PRO A 332 -19.19 42.89 6.52
C PRO A 332 -18.51 43.46 5.28
N PHE A 333 -19.19 43.39 4.15
CA PHE A 333 -18.80 44.11 2.94
C PHE A 333 -18.52 45.55 3.38
N LEU A 334 -17.25 45.96 3.30
CA LEU A 334 -16.87 47.36 3.42
C LEU A 334 -17.62 48.09 2.31
N ASN A 335 -18.62 48.89 2.73
CA ASN A 335 -19.22 49.90 1.89
C ASN A 335 -18.08 50.78 1.35
N ILE A 336 -17.86 50.72 0.05
CA ILE A 336 -17.10 51.74 -0.67
C ILE A 336 -18.06 52.92 -0.78
N GLU A 337 -17.92 53.89 0.12
CA GLU A 337 -18.51 55.22 -0.08
C GLU A 337 -17.81 55.89 -1.27
N GLN A 338 -18.61 56.50 -2.14
CA GLN A 338 -18.20 57.29 -3.30
C GLN A 338 -17.80 58.71 -2.90
#